data_AF-A0A426D601-F1
#
_entry.id   AF-A0A426D601-F1
#
_cell.length_a   1.000
_cell.length_b   1.000
_cell.length_c   1.000
_cell.angle_alpha   90.00
_cell.angle_beta   90.00
_cell.angle_gamma   90.00
#
_symmetry.space_group_name_H-M   'P 1'
#
loop_
_entity.id
_entity.type
_entity.pdbx_description
1 polymer ?
#
loop_
_entity_poly.entity_id
_entity_poly.type
_entity_poly.pdbx_seq_one_letter_code
_entity_poly.pdbx_strand_id
1 'polypeptide(L)'
;MQKSFIKQLQTAITSTGNLIDRGTGTVTLALSVSDHRHRAQVTFIRHNSFKRTWDEVERHLATTPQDSWVRIESVQCLQRLPRAQFEKQLAATIRMNYWRYGVSFDPELKTALLEMEINGQAMFQPSKKHVIGRNRSGSWVDYTRVKPYLIKRSGELPVDIEQTAYVWTFTTAGIFTDGTQIYQLSTKEDCNKGLRVMRDPKSEIAHAIDVGETFLINQMKPNGKFVYGYYPAKQLILSKYNTVRHFSSLYALLEAIQFTGRTEDYQKVKRAIEWGLKEATVEHEGKIFIDDNGELKLGGQALLMLTLSKYQSVTGDPTFMPVLKKVFKGVPAFIQKDGKLVHVLNPDLSLKSAYRIIYYEGEVVFGLTRLYELTEDPEVLAQIKQILDYMVAHNYGKYHDHWISYAINESLHVFPNNRDYMALGLKNAFDHLKFMEDRETTYPTLLELLDAAVKMTDLVRDSGNEDLLEPYNLVRLRQAWKYRAEYEITSGSFLPEIAMYLYNPAKFIGGFYARHDNFRTRIDDCEHFLSGLINYYDYTYRQY
;
A
#
# COMPACT_ATOMS: atom_id res chain seq x y z
N MET A 1 2.22 28.21 -16.75
CA MET A 1 2.26 27.03 -17.64
C MET A 1 2.24 27.52 -19.07
N GLN A 2 2.75 26.74 -20.02
CA GLN A 2 2.71 27.14 -21.43
C GLN A 2 1.26 27.27 -21.92
N LYS A 3 0.96 28.32 -22.70
CA LYS A 3 -0.41 28.57 -23.21
C LYS A 3 -0.98 27.39 -24.01
N SER A 4 -0.14 26.73 -24.81
CA SER A 4 -0.51 25.52 -25.56
C SER A 4 -0.99 24.40 -24.63
N PHE A 5 -0.31 24.19 -23.52
CA PHE A 5 -0.67 23.18 -22.53
C PHE A 5 -1.94 23.55 -21.76
N ILE A 6 -2.13 24.82 -21.41
CA ILE A 6 -3.38 25.31 -20.80
C ILE A 6 -4.57 25.04 -21.73
N LYS A 7 -4.41 25.24 -23.05
CA LYS A 7 -5.45 24.90 -24.02
C LYS A 7 -5.77 23.41 -24.03
N GLN A 8 -4.78 22.54 -23.89
CA GLN A 8 -5.00 21.09 -23.77
C GLN A 8 -5.79 20.75 -22.49
N LEU A 9 -5.47 21.40 -21.35
CA LEU A 9 -6.24 21.26 -20.11
C LEU A 9 -7.69 21.71 -20.30
N GLN A 10 -7.94 22.80 -21.05
CA GLN A 10 -9.30 23.25 -21.38
C GLN A 10 -10.08 22.19 -22.16
N THR A 11 -9.47 21.61 -23.19
CA THR A 11 -10.07 20.54 -23.98
C THR A 11 -10.33 19.30 -23.13
N ALA A 12 -9.38 18.94 -22.26
CA ALA A 12 -9.51 17.79 -21.39
C ALA A 12 -10.63 17.95 -20.34
N ILE A 13 -10.75 19.12 -19.70
CA ILE A 13 -11.84 19.36 -18.74
C ILE A 13 -13.19 19.48 -19.46
N THR A 14 -13.24 20.08 -20.65
CA THR A 14 -14.52 20.16 -21.38
C THR A 14 -15.03 18.79 -21.82
N SER A 15 -14.12 17.85 -22.09
CA SER A 15 -14.45 16.47 -22.43
C SER A 15 -15.08 15.66 -21.28
N THR A 16 -15.00 16.13 -20.02
CA THR A 16 -15.65 15.45 -18.90
C THR A 16 -17.18 15.62 -18.92
N GLY A 17 -17.69 16.58 -19.69
CA GLY A 17 -19.12 16.84 -19.85
C GLY A 17 -19.78 17.51 -18.64
N ASN A 18 -21.07 17.83 -18.77
CA ASN A 18 -21.93 18.36 -17.70
C ASN A 18 -21.35 19.56 -16.91
N LEU A 19 -20.66 20.46 -17.61
CA LEU A 19 -19.95 21.59 -16.99
C LEU A 19 -20.86 22.69 -16.44
N ILE A 20 -22.10 22.76 -16.94
CA ILE A 20 -23.07 23.80 -16.60
C ILE A 20 -24.19 23.17 -15.80
N ASP A 21 -24.43 23.69 -14.60
CA ASP A 21 -25.65 23.44 -13.86
C ASP A 21 -26.81 24.12 -14.60
N ARG A 22 -27.68 23.31 -15.23
CA ARG A 22 -28.77 23.84 -16.07
C ARG A 22 -29.85 24.57 -15.28
N GLY A 23 -29.99 24.29 -13.98
CA GLY A 23 -30.99 24.94 -13.13
C GLY A 23 -30.60 26.36 -12.75
N THR A 24 -29.31 26.61 -12.53
CA THR A 24 -28.77 27.91 -12.13
C THR A 24 -28.06 28.66 -13.26
N GLY A 25 -27.75 27.98 -14.37
CA GLY A 25 -26.96 28.52 -15.48
C GLY A 25 -25.49 28.77 -15.10
N THR A 26 -24.99 28.13 -14.05
CA THR A 26 -23.63 28.38 -13.52
C THR A 26 -22.65 27.26 -13.86
N VAL A 27 -21.38 27.62 -13.95
CA VAL A 27 -20.24 26.71 -14.08
C VAL A 27 -19.36 26.89 -12.86
N THR A 28 -19.08 25.81 -12.14
CA THR A 28 -18.15 25.81 -11.00
C THR A 28 -16.99 24.87 -11.27
N LEU A 29 -15.77 25.42 -11.27
CA LEU A 29 -14.52 24.67 -11.35
C LEU A 29 -13.74 24.83 -10.06
N ALA A 30 -13.28 23.73 -9.47
CA ALA A 30 -12.28 23.72 -8.41
C ALA A 30 -10.89 23.53 -9.05
N LEU A 31 -10.00 24.49 -8.85
CA LEU A 31 -8.61 24.46 -9.28
C LEU A 31 -7.72 24.18 -8.07
N SER A 32 -6.99 23.06 -8.08
CA SER A 32 -6.01 22.71 -7.04
C SER A 32 -4.60 22.76 -7.63
N VAL A 33 -3.67 23.48 -7.00
CA VAL A 33 -2.28 23.62 -7.46
C VAL A 33 -1.30 23.36 -6.33
N SER A 34 -0.34 22.46 -6.54
CA SER A 34 0.76 22.16 -5.60
C SER A 34 2.12 22.30 -6.28
N ASP A 35 3.07 22.84 -5.52
CA ASP A 35 4.50 22.96 -5.87
C ASP A 35 5.31 21.75 -5.38
N HIS A 36 4.65 20.61 -5.11
CA HIS A 36 5.19 19.38 -4.55
C HIS A 36 5.63 19.47 -3.07
N ARG A 37 5.87 20.66 -2.54
CA ARG A 37 6.37 20.88 -1.17
C ARG A 37 5.26 21.29 -0.22
N HIS A 38 4.25 21.97 -0.73
CA HIS A 38 3.11 22.46 0.02
C HIS A 38 1.83 21.79 -0.46
N ARG A 39 0.89 21.61 0.49
CA ARG A 39 -0.47 21.17 0.18
C ARG A 39 -1.05 22.05 -0.92
N ALA A 40 -1.83 21.43 -1.79
CA ALA A 40 -2.48 22.11 -2.88
C ALA A 40 -3.31 23.29 -2.36
N GLN A 41 -3.12 24.46 -2.98
CA GLN A 41 -4.03 25.58 -2.83
C GLN A 41 -5.23 25.30 -3.71
N VAL A 42 -6.42 25.33 -3.13
CA VAL A 42 -7.67 25.05 -3.85
C VAL A 42 -8.46 26.35 -3.99
N THR A 43 -8.93 26.63 -5.20
CA THR A 43 -9.78 27.79 -5.51
C THR A 43 -11.04 27.30 -6.22
N PHE A 44 -12.21 27.66 -5.69
CA PHE A 44 -13.50 27.43 -6.35
C PHE A 44 -13.86 28.66 -7.19
N ILE A 45 -13.96 28.48 -8.50
CA ILE A 45 -14.24 29.54 -9.47
C ILE A 45 -15.64 29.27 -10.04
N ARG A 46 -16.55 30.24 -9.86
CA ARG A 46 -17.96 30.10 -10.25
C ARG A 46 -18.44 31.31 -11.04
N HIS A 47 -18.92 31.09 -12.26
CA HIS A 47 -19.51 32.12 -13.12
C HIS A 47 -20.73 31.59 -13.89
N ASN A 48 -21.42 32.47 -14.63
CA ASN A 48 -22.59 32.14 -15.45
C ASN A 48 -22.27 31.61 -16.86
N SER A 49 -21.01 31.26 -17.14
CA SER A 49 -20.61 30.62 -18.41
C SER A 49 -19.26 29.93 -18.26
N PHE A 50 -19.04 28.86 -19.03
CA PHE A 50 -17.76 28.16 -19.02
C PHE A 50 -16.60 29.07 -19.43
N LYS A 51 -16.80 29.94 -20.43
CA LYS A 51 -15.78 30.87 -20.91
C LYS A 51 -15.25 31.75 -19.77
N ARG A 52 -16.14 32.43 -19.03
CA ARG A 52 -15.73 33.30 -17.91
C ARG A 52 -15.03 32.52 -16.79
N THR A 53 -15.54 31.34 -16.44
CA THR A 53 -14.91 30.47 -15.45
C THR A 53 -13.51 30.04 -15.90
N TRP A 54 -13.36 29.67 -17.18
CA TRP A 54 -12.09 29.26 -17.73
C TRP A 54 -11.09 30.41 -17.87
N ASP A 55 -11.52 31.61 -18.28
CA ASP A 55 -10.65 32.79 -18.38
C ASP A 55 -9.98 33.11 -17.02
N GLU A 56 -10.67 32.82 -15.90
CA GLU A 56 -10.09 32.93 -14.57
C GLU A 56 -9.15 31.77 -14.22
N VAL A 57 -9.50 30.53 -14.56
CA VAL A 57 -8.58 29.37 -14.44
C VAL A 57 -7.30 29.63 -15.23
N GLU A 58 -7.39 30.10 -16.47
CA GLU A 58 -6.27 30.40 -17.35
C GLU A 58 -5.34 31.46 -16.75
N ARG A 59 -5.88 32.52 -16.12
CA ARG A 59 -5.06 33.52 -15.42
C ARG A 59 -4.23 32.91 -14.29
N HIS A 60 -4.80 31.98 -13.52
CA HIS A 60 -4.05 31.26 -12.47
C HIS A 60 -3.00 30.33 -13.07
N LEU A 61 -3.35 29.57 -14.11
CA LEU A 61 -2.43 28.63 -14.76
C LEU A 61 -1.31 29.32 -15.53
N ALA A 62 -1.53 30.53 -16.05
CA ALA A 62 -0.52 31.32 -16.75
C ALA A 62 0.70 31.61 -15.86
N THR A 63 0.49 31.87 -14.56
CA THR A 63 1.56 32.14 -13.58
C THR A 63 2.04 30.90 -12.84
N THR A 64 1.37 29.75 -12.99
CA THR A 64 1.75 28.48 -12.35
C THR A 64 2.98 27.85 -13.05
N PRO A 65 4.03 27.41 -12.34
CA PRO A 65 5.16 26.70 -12.96
C PRO A 65 4.74 25.47 -13.77
N GLN A 66 5.48 25.14 -14.84
CA GLN A 66 5.10 24.05 -15.75
C GLN A 66 5.11 22.69 -15.07
N ASP A 67 6.02 22.48 -14.13
CA ASP A 67 6.21 21.25 -13.36
C ASP A 67 5.26 21.12 -12.17
N SER A 68 4.37 22.09 -11.90
CA SER A 68 3.43 22.01 -10.78
C SER A 68 2.38 20.93 -10.98
N TRP A 69 1.97 20.28 -9.89
CA TRP A 69 0.83 19.39 -9.88
C TRP A 69 -0.46 20.18 -9.90
N VAL A 70 -1.31 19.94 -10.90
CA VAL A 70 -2.57 20.67 -11.10
C VAL A 70 -3.72 19.68 -11.24
N ARG A 71 -4.78 19.90 -10.46
CA ARG A 71 -6.05 19.18 -10.56
C ARG A 71 -7.18 20.16 -10.80
N ILE A 72 -7.99 19.91 -11.84
CA ILE A 72 -9.13 20.74 -12.21
C ILE A 72 -10.37 19.87 -12.18
N GLU A 73 -11.35 20.25 -11.38
CA GLU A 73 -12.58 19.50 -11.19
C GLU A 73 -13.80 20.37 -11.46
N SER A 74 -14.71 19.87 -12.28
CA SER A 74 -16.04 20.44 -12.48
C SER A 74 -17.03 19.88 -11.47
N VAL A 75 -17.84 20.74 -10.85
CA VAL A 75 -18.94 20.29 -10.00
C VAL A 75 -20.06 19.75 -10.89
N GLN A 76 -20.45 18.50 -10.69
CA GLN A 76 -21.36 17.74 -11.58
C GLN A 76 -22.79 17.67 -11.04
N CYS A 77 -22.94 17.57 -9.73
CA CYS A 77 -24.22 17.49 -9.05
C CYS A 77 -24.11 18.16 -7.69
N LEU A 78 -25.15 18.89 -7.29
CA LEU A 78 -25.22 19.58 -6.01
C LEU A 78 -26.52 19.19 -5.29
N GLN A 79 -26.40 18.64 -4.09
CA GLN A 79 -27.53 18.25 -3.26
C GLN A 79 -27.56 19.08 -1.98
N ARG A 80 -28.69 19.74 -1.71
CA ARG A 80 -28.94 20.41 -0.43
C ARG A 80 -29.52 19.40 0.57
N LEU A 81 -28.84 19.20 1.69
CA LEU A 81 -29.29 18.33 2.78
C LEU A 81 -29.57 19.15 4.05
N PRO A 82 -30.63 18.87 4.81
CA PRO A 82 -30.73 19.31 6.20
C PRO A 82 -29.48 18.85 6.98
N ARG A 83 -28.92 19.72 7.83
CA ARG A 83 -27.69 19.41 8.59
C ARG A 83 -27.77 18.07 9.32
N ALA A 84 -28.87 17.81 10.03
CA ALA A 84 -29.07 16.57 10.76
C ALA A 84 -29.01 15.31 9.87
N GLN A 85 -29.47 15.42 8.61
CA GLN A 85 -29.38 14.32 7.64
C GLN A 85 -27.95 14.12 7.17
N PHE A 86 -27.22 15.20 6.85
CA PHE A 86 -25.81 15.14 6.49
C PHE A 86 -24.98 14.50 7.61
N GLU A 87 -25.14 14.95 8.85
CA GLU A 87 -24.42 14.41 10.01
C GLU A 87 -24.76 12.94 10.25
N LYS A 88 -26.02 12.55 10.11
CA LYS A 88 -26.44 11.14 10.19
C LYS A 88 -25.78 10.28 9.10
N GLN A 89 -25.70 10.77 7.87
CA GLN A 89 -25.06 10.05 6.77
C GLN A 89 -23.55 9.95 6.97
N LEU A 90 -22.90 11.04 7.35
CA LEU A 90 -21.47 11.07 7.64
C LEU A 90 -21.12 10.08 8.77
N ALA A 91 -21.89 10.09 9.86
CA ALA A 91 -21.71 9.15 10.98
C ALA A 91 -21.93 7.69 10.57
N ALA A 92 -22.80 7.43 9.58
CA ALA A 92 -23.10 6.11 9.08
C ALA A 92 -22.05 5.55 8.09
N THR A 93 -21.03 6.34 7.71
CA THR A 93 -19.94 5.87 6.84
C THR A 93 -19.28 4.62 7.43
N ILE A 94 -19.12 3.57 6.63
CA ILE A 94 -18.61 2.27 7.11
C ILE A 94 -17.14 2.40 7.54
N ARG A 95 -16.32 3.07 6.72
CA ARG A 95 -14.88 3.25 6.94
C ARG A 95 -14.58 4.74 7.07
N MET A 96 -13.76 5.14 8.03
CA MET A 96 -13.29 6.53 8.07
C MET A 96 -12.52 6.89 6.79
N ASN A 97 -12.56 8.15 6.35
CA ASN A 97 -11.96 8.63 5.09
C ASN A 97 -12.64 8.14 3.78
N TYR A 98 -13.86 7.59 3.87
CA TYR A 98 -14.65 7.13 2.70
C TYR A 98 -15.92 7.97 2.45
N TRP A 99 -16.01 9.19 2.98
CA TRP A 99 -16.99 10.15 2.49
C TRP A 99 -16.54 10.65 1.09
N ARG A 100 -17.21 10.20 0.01
CA ARG A 100 -16.77 10.36 -1.39
C ARG A 100 -17.37 11.57 -2.12
N TYR A 101 -17.72 12.62 -1.36
CA TYR A 101 -18.37 13.82 -1.88
C TYR A 101 -17.68 15.08 -1.35
N GLY A 102 -17.67 16.14 -2.16
CA GLY A 102 -17.36 17.48 -1.66
C GLY A 102 -18.47 18.00 -0.76
N VAL A 103 -18.14 18.98 0.09
CA VAL A 103 -19.06 19.57 1.08
C VAL A 103 -18.94 21.08 1.07
N SER A 104 -20.07 21.79 1.15
CA SER A 104 -20.13 23.23 1.36
C SER A 104 -21.23 23.56 2.37
N PHE A 105 -21.05 24.67 3.09
CA PHE A 105 -21.98 25.18 4.09
C PHE A 105 -22.80 26.36 3.56
N ASP A 106 -22.61 26.75 2.30
CA ASP A 106 -23.38 27.80 1.62
C ASP A 106 -23.78 27.35 0.19
N PRO A 107 -24.88 27.88 -0.38
CA PRO A 107 -25.36 27.47 -1.70
C PRO A 107 -24.48 27.96 -2.86
N GLU A 108 -23.61 28.95 -2.63
CA GLU A 108 -22.75 29.54 -3.66
C GLU A 108 -21.37 28.86 -3.75
N LEU A 109 -21.14 27.84 -2.92
CA LEU A 109 -19.88 27.07 -2.84
C LEU A 109 -18.67 27.90 -2.40
N LYS A 110 -18.87 29.03 -1.70
CA LYS A 110 -17.78 29.87 -1.16
C LYS A 110 -17.01 29.16 -0.03
N THR A 111 -17.68 28.27 0.68
CA THR A 111 -17.15 27.42 1.76
C THR A 111 -16.89 25.98 1.30
N ALA A 112 -16.88 25.72 0.00
CA ALA A 112 -16.77 24.37 -0.54
C ALA A 112 -15.41 23.71 -0.25
N LEU A 113 -15.42 22.41 -0.01
CA LEU A 113 -14.25 21.57 0.23
C LEU A 113 -14.38 20.33 -0.65
N LEU A 114 -13.33 20.00 -1.39
CA LEU A 114 -13.20 18.74 -2.10
C LEU A 114 -13.03 17.58 -1.11
N GLU A 115 -13.41 16.37 -1.53
CA GLU A 115 -13.16 15.13 -0.78
C GLU A 115 -11.69 15.05 -0.31
N MET A 116 -10.75 15.38 -1.20
CA MET A 116 -9.33 15.27 -0.90
C MET A 116 -8.80 16.39 0.01
N GLU A 117 -9.41 17.58 0.02
CA GLU A 117 -9.13 18.61 1.04
C GLU A 117 -9.55 18.10 2.43
N ILE A 118 -10.77 17.56 2.51
CA ILE A 118 -11.35 17.01 3.76
C ILE A 118 -10.43 15.93 4.33
N ASN A 119 -10.03 14.98 3.48
CA ASN A 119 -9.17 13.87 3.87
C ASN A 119 -7.76 14.34 4.20
N GLY A 120 -7.16 15.17 3.35
CA GLY A 120 -5.80 15.64 3.53
C GLY A 120 -5.63 16.44 4.81
N GLN A 121 -6.58 17.30 5.16
CA GLN A 121 -6.53 18.12 6.37
C GLN A 121 -7.10 17.43 7.62
N ALA A 122 -7.55 16.17 7.47
CA ALA A 122 -8.23 15.41 8.50
C ALA A 122 -9.45 16.18 9.09
N MET A 123 -10.23 16.83 8.24
CA MET A 123 -11.39 17.63 8.67
C MET A 123 -12.54 16.77 9.17
N PHE A 124 -12.68 15.54 8.67
CA PHE A 124 -13.62 14.57 9.22
C PHE A 124 -12.88 13.60 10.13
N GLN A 125 -13.32 13.50 11.37
CA GLN A 125 -12.73 12.61 12.37
C GLN A 125 -13.67 11.45 12.67
N PRO A 126 -13.15 10.23 12.89
CA PRO A 126 -13.96 9.14 13.43
C PRO A 126 -14.38 9.42 14.88
N SER A 127 -15.40 8.72 15.35
CA SER A 127 -15.76 8.73 16.77
C SER A 127 -14.65 8.11 17.62
N LYS A 128 -14.55 8.49 18.90
CA LYS A 128 -13.59 7.88 19.85
C LYS A 128 -13.80 6.37 20.06
N LYS A 129 -14.99 5.86 19.75
CA LYS A 129 -15.35 4.43 19.86
C LYS A 129 -15.08 3.66 18.57
N HIS A 130 -14.61 4.33 17.51
CA HIS A 130 -14.34 3.67 16.24
C HIS A 130 -13.15 2.73 16.39
N VAL A 131 -13.33 1.50 15.91
CA VAL A 131 -12.28 0.50 15.76
C VAL A 131 -12.29 0.06 14.30
N ILE A 132 -11.16 0.27 13.63
CA ILE A 132 -10.97 -0.06 12.22
C ILE A 132 -11.40 -1.52 11.97
N GLY A 133 -12.22 -1.71 10.94
CA GLY A 133 -12.71 -3.03 10.52
C GLY A 133 -13.74 -3.68 11.44
N ARG A 134 -14.13 -3.06 12.57
CA ARG A 134 -15.09 -3.66 13.52
C ARG A 134 -16.43 -2.95 13.58
N ASN A 135 -16.46 -1.62 13.42
CA ASN A 135 -17.68 -0.84 13.47
C ASN A 135 -17.66 0.32 12.45
N ARG A 136 -18.82 0.95 12.25
CA ARG A 136 -18.93 2.18 11.45
C ARG A 136 -18.09 3.29 12.08
N SER A 137 -17.67 4.26 11.27
CA SER A 137 -16.74 5.30 11.72
C SER A 137 -17.33 6.22 12.78
N GLY A 138 -18.64 6.47 12.74
CA GLY A 138 -19.25 7.52 13.56
C GLY A 138 -18.60 8.88 13.25
N SER A 139 -18.26 9.10 11.98
CA SER A 139 -17.53 10.30 11.55
C SER A 139 -18.33 11.57 11.80
N TRP A 140 -17.61 12.65 12.10
CA TRP A 140 -18.15 13.98 12.35
C TRP A 140 -17.22 15.05 11.79
N VAL A 141 -17.74 16.27 11.63
CA VAL A 141 -16.98 17.41 11.10
C VAL A 141 -16.21 18.11 12.21
N ASP A 142 -14.89 18.14 12.11
CA ASP A 142 -14.01 18.88 13.02
C ASP A 142 -13.91 20.35 12.59
N TYR A 143 -14.85 21.17 13.08
CA TYR A 143 -14.90 22.60 12.77
C TYR A 143 -13.66 23.36 13.25
N THR A 144 -12.93 22.86 14.25
CA THR A 144 -11.65 23.46 14.69
C THR A 144 -10.57 23.38 13.61
N ARG A 145 -10.71 22.43 12.66
CA ARG A 145 -9.86 22.31 11.47
C ARG A 145 -10.44 23.02 10.26
N VAL A 146 -11.75 22.90 10.05
CA VAL A 146 -12.43 23.47 8.88
C VAL A 146 -12.40 24.99 8.89
N LYS A 147 -12.76 25.62 10.02
CA LYS A 147 -12.95 27.07 10.11
C LYS A 147 -11.66 27.85 9.84
N PRO A 148 -10.49 27.54 10.46
CA PRO A 148 -9.25 28.25 10.15
C PRO A 148 -8.77 28.02 8.71
N TYR A 149 -9.01 26.83 8.15
CA TYR A 149 -8.64 26.53 6.77
C TYR A 149 -9.42 27.40 5.77
N LEU A 150 -10.75 27.47 5.93
CA LEU A 150 -11.61 28.28 5.06
C LEU A 150 -11.36 29.78 5.23
N ILE A 151 -11.13 30.27 6.46
CA ILE A 151 -10.74 31.67 6.72
C ILE A 151 -9.43 32.00 6.03
N LYS A 152 -8.41 31.13 6.14
CA LYS A 152 -7.13 31.34 5.46
C LYS A 152 -7.28 31.41 3.94
N ARG A 153 -8.21 30.66 3.36
CA ARG A 153 -8.46 30.62 1.91
C ARG A 153 -9.26 31.81 1.41
N SER A 154 -10.32 32.20 2.11
CA SER A 154 -11.31 33.17 1.63
C SER A 154 -11.31 34.52 2.39
N GLY A 155 -10.46 34.68 3.39
CA GLY A 155 -10.40 35.85 4.27
C GLY A 155 -11.47 35.82 5.36
N GLU A 156 -12.74 35.87 4.96
CA GLU A 156 -13.90 35.76 5.86
C GLU A 156 -14.88 34.68 5.38
N LEU A 157 -15.71 34.19 6.30
CA LEU A 157 -16.73 33.19 5.98
C LEU A 157 -18.07 33.90 5.74
N PRO A 158 -18.79 33.59 4.64
CA PRO A 158 -20.07 34.21 4.34
C PRO A 158 -21.20 33.75 5.27
N VAL A 159 -20.97 32.68 6.04
CA VAL A 159 -21.94 32.05 6.95
C VAL A 159 -21.21 31.48 8.17
N ASP A 160 -21.93 31.31 9.28
CA ASP A 160 -21.45 30.48 10.39
C ASP A 160 -21.61 29.00 10.05
N ILE A 161 -20.52 28.38 9.60
CA ILE A 161 -20.45 26.98 9.16
C ILE A 161 -20.84 25.97 10.26
N GLU A 162 -20.87 26.37 11.53
CA GLU A 162 -21.26 25.51 12.65
C GLU A 162 -22.79 25.52 12.86
N GLN A 163 -23.48 26.55 12.36
CA GLN A 163 -24.90 26.83 12.65
C GLN A 163 -25.81 26.81 11.41
N THR A 164 -25.29 26.53 10.21
CA THR A 164 -26.13 26.52 9.00
C THR A 164 -27.19 25.43 9.05
N ALA A 165 -28.45 25.74 8.70
CA ALA A 165 -29.52 24.74 8.69
C ALA A 165 -29.32 23.62 7.63
N TYR A 166 -28.55 23.92 6.58
CA TYR A 166 -28.31 23.05 5.45
C TYR A 166 -26.82 22.90 5.15
N VAL A 167 -26.48 21.76 4.57
CA VAL A 167 -25.16 21.43 4.03
C VAL A 167 -25.35 20.97 2.60
N TRP A 168 -24.50 21.45 1.70
CA TRP A 168 -24.52 21.09 0.30
C TRP A 168 -23.44 20.05 0.03
N THR A 169 -23.81 18.92 -0.54
CA THR A 169 -22.89 17.85 -0.94
C THR A 169 -22.81 17.82 -2.45
N PHE A 170 -21.63 17.51 -3.00
CA PHE A 170 -21.47 17.50 -4.46
C PHE A 170 -20.51 16.43 -4.97
N THR A 171 -20.74 16.02 -6.21
CA THR A 171 -19.80 15.18 -6.99
C THR A 171 -18.99 16.04 -7.94
N THR A 172 -17.84 15.51 -8.35
CA THR A 172 -16.97 16.14 -9.32
C THR A 172 -16.61 15.19 -10.46
N ALA A 173 -16.29 15.77 -11.62
CA ALA A 173 -15.54 15.11 -12.69
C ALA A 173 -14.37 16.01 -13.05
N GLY A 174 -13.19 15.44 -13.26
CA GLY A 174 -12.00 16.26 -13.41
C GLY A 174 -10.81 15.59 -14.03
N ILE A 175 -9.75 16.38 -14.12
CA ILE A 175 -8.47 16.01 -14.71
C ILE A 175 -7.34 16.33 -13.73
N PHE A 176 -6.24 15.60 -13.86
CA PHE A 176 -4.99 15.86 -13.17
C PHE A 176 -3.85 16.00 -14.17
N THR A 177 -2.84 16.81 -13.87
CA THR A 177 -1.57 16.84 -14.59
C THR A 177 -0.38 16.95 -13.64
N ASP A 178 0.67 16.21 -13.96
CA ASP A 178 1.98 16.29 -13.34
C ASP A 178 2.89 17.36 -13.98
N GLY A 179 2.35 18.15 -14.91
CA GLY A 179 3.10 19.12 -15.71
C GLY A 179 3.57 18.60 -17.06
N THR A 180 3.52 17.29 -17.28
CA THR A 180 3.92 16.65 -18.55
C THR A 180 2.76 15.94 -19.24
N GLN A 181 1.94 15.21 -18.47
CA GLN A 181 0.81 14.44 -18.98
C GLN A 181 -0.50 14.90 -18.35
N ILE A 182 -1.60 14.71 -19.07
CA ILE A 182 -2.96 14.94 -18.57
C ILE A 182 -3.63 13.58 -18.35
N TYR A 183 -4.19 13.41 -17.16
CA TYR A 183 -4.91 12.22 -16.71
C TYR A 183 -6.37 12.57 -16.49
N GLN A 184 -7.27 11.77 -17.07
CA GLN A 184 -8.70 11.82 -16.75
C GLN A 184 -8.92 11.08 -15.43
N LEU A 185 -9.73 11.66 -14.54
CA LEU A 185 -10.06 11.06 -13.25
C LEU A 185 -11.37 10.27 -13.35
N SER A 186 -11.38 9.06 -12.79
CA SER A 186 -12.54 8.17 -12.81
C SER A 186 -13.73 8.80 -12.07
N THR A 187 -14.90 8.77 -12.70
CA THR A 187 -16.19 9.16 -12.10
C THR A 187 -17.02 7.95 -11.66
N LYS A 188 -16.48 6.72 -11.79
CA LYS A 188 -17.14 5.51 -11.33
C LYS A 188 -17.34 5.59 -9.81
N GLU A 189 -18.54 5.27 -9.33
CA GLU A 189 -18.86 5.26 -7.90
C GLU A 189 -18.33 3.99 -7.24
N ASP A 190 -16.99 3.88 -7.22
CA ASP A 190 -16.23 2.80 -6.59
C ASP A 190 -15.04 3.38 -5.79
N CYS A 191 -14.12 2.53 -5.34
CA CYS A 191 -12.96 2.99 -4.58
C CYS A 191 -11.98 3.83 -5.42
N ASN A 192 -11.93 3.66 -6.74
CA ASN A 192 -11.08 4.39 -7.69
C ASN A 192 -11.61 5.78 -8.08
N LYS A 193 -12.79 6.20 -7.58
CA LYS A 193 -13.34 7.54 -7.86
C LYS A 193 -12.30 8.65 -7.60
N GLY A 194 -12.14 9.56 -8.55
CA GLY A 194 -11.22 10.70 -8.44
C GLY A 194 -9.74 10.35 -8.59
N LEU A 195 -9.43 9.15 -9.08
CA LEU A 195 -8.07 8.66 -9.39
C LEU A 195 -7.93 8.47 -10.91
N ARG A 196 -6.69 8.52 -11.42
CA ARG A 196 -6.43 8.23 -12.84
C ARG A 196 -6.83 6.82 -13.22
N VAL A 197 -7.18 6.63 -14.50
CA VAL A 197 -7.29 5.30 -15.12
C VAL A 197 -5.92 4.94 -15.70
N MET A 198 -5.45 3.74 -15.38
CA MET A 198 -4.20 3.19 -15.92
C MET A 198 -4.31 3.02 -17.45
N ARG A 199 -3.30 3.49 -18.18
CA ARG A 199 -3.27 3.49 -19.66
C ARG A 199 -2.15 2.60 -20.20
N ASP A 200 -1.03 2.53 -19.51
CA ASP A 200 0.09 1.64 -19.82
C ASP A 200 0.51 0.89 -18.56
N PRO A 201 -0.16 -0.24 -18.23
CA PRO A 201 0.12 -0.98 -17.02
C PRO A 201 1.58 -1.41 -16.88
N LYS A 202 2.26 -1.76 -17.99
CA LYS A 202 3.67 -2.15 -17.94
C LYS A 202 4.52 -0.98 -17.43
N SER A 203 4.46 0.17 -18.09
CA SER A 203 5.28 1.32 -17.71
C SER A 203 4.88 1.90 -16.35
N GLU A 204 3.58 1.94 -16.02
CA GLU A 204 3.08 2.47 -14.76
C GLU A 204 3.44 1.59 -13.55
N ILE A 205 3.41 0.26 -13.70
CA ILE A 205 3.89 -0.68 -12.66
C ILE A 205 5.40 -0.52 -12.46
N ALA A 206 6.18 -0.51 -13.55
CA ALA A 206 7.63 -0.32 -13.45
C ALA A 206 7.99 1.00 -12.75
N HIS A 207 7.27 2.07 -13.08
CA HIS A 207 7.45 3.37 -12.42
C HIS A 207 7.09 3.31 -10.94
N ALA A 208 5.99 2.66 -10.55
CA ALA A 208 5.60 2.49 -9.15
C ALA A 208 6.68 1.76 -8.33
N ILE A 209 7.32 0.74 -8.91
CA ILE A 209 8.46 0.04 -8.29
C ILE A 209 9.66 0.99 -8.13
N ASP A 210 10.02 1.72 -9.18
CA ASP A 210 11.13 2.68 -9.19
C ASP A 210 10.99 3.77 -8.12
N VAL A 211 9.82 4.40 -8.03
CA VAL A 211 9.57 5.41 -6.99
C VAL A 211 9.42 4.80 -5.60
N GLY A 212 8.97 3.54 -5.50
CA GLY A 212 8.81 2.86 -4.21
C GLY A 212 10.14 2.47 -3.56
N GLU A 213 11.14 2.07 -4.34
CA GLU A 213 12.52 1.95 -3.85
C GLU A 213 13.04 3.30 -3.33
N THR A 214 12.87 4.36 -4.13
CA THR A 214 13.26 5.72 -3.74
C THR A 214 12.61 6.13 -2.42
N PHE A 215 11.32 5.81 -2.25
CA PHE A 215 10.59 6.05 -1.01
C PHE A 215 11.23 5.31 0.17
N LEU A 216 11.43 3.98 0.08
CA LEU A 216 12.04 3.20 1.16
C LEU A 216 13.45 3.70 1.52
N ILE A 217 14.28 4.04 0.53
CA ILE A 217 15.60 4.62 0.76
C ILE A 217 15.50 5.94 1.53
N ASN A 218 14.55 6.80 1.19
CA ASN A 218 14.32 8.07 1.89
C ASN A 218 13.75 7.89 3.31
N GLN A 219 13.19 6.73 3.63
CA GLN A 219 12.80 6.41 5.00
C GLN A 219 14.01 6.07 5.88
N MET A 220 15.17 5.74 5.31
CA MET A 220 16.33 5.28 6.06
C MET A 220 17.12 6.46 6.64
N LYS A 221 17.41 6.41 7.94
CA LYS A 221 18.27 7.38 8.62
C LYS A 221 19.75 7.07 8.35
N PRO A 222 20.67 8.03 8.59
CA PRO A 222 22.11 7.81 8.37
C PRO A 222 22.70 6.61 9.12
N ASN A 223 22.11 6.21 10.26
CA ASN A 223 22.54 5.07 11.06
C ASN A 223 21.93 3.72 10.63
N GLY A 224 21.15 3.68 9.54
CA GLY A 224 20.49 2.48 9.04
C GLY A 224 19.06 2.25 9.55
N LYS A 225 18.64 2.88 10.67
CA LYS A 225 17.28 2.74 11.18
C LYS A 225 16.25 3.43 10.27
N PHE A 226 15.11 2.80 10.00
CA PHE A 226 14.02 3.47 9.28
C PHE A 226 13.27 4.49 10.14
N VAL A 227 12.67 5.48 9.49
CA VAL A 227 11.44 6.10 9.97
C VAL A 227 10.30 5.15 9.64
N TYR A 228 9.69 4.57 10.69
CA TYR A 228 8.75 3.45 10.54
C TYR A 228 7.53 3.78 9.68
N GLY A 229 7.00 5.00 9.79
CA GLY A 229 5.83 5.42 9.02
C GLY A 229 5.31 6.79 9.43
N TYR A 230 4.25 7.21 8.74
CA TYR A 230 3.58 8.49 8.96
C TYR A 230 2.06 8.35 9.00
N TYR A 231 1.41 9.32 9.64
CA TYR A 231 0.02 9.71 9.36
C TYR A 231 0.04 11.02 8.57
N PRO A 232 0.05 10.97 7.23
CA PRO A 232 0.15 12.13 6.36
C PRO A 232 -0.89 13.20 6.69
N ALA A 233 -2.16 12.83 6.77
CA ALA A 233 -3.21 13.81 7.00
C ALA A 233 -3.03 14.60 8.32
N LYS A 234 -2.47 13.94 9.35
CA LYS A 234 -2.26 14.49 10.69
C LYS A 234 -0.89 15.13 10.90
N GLN A 235 0.03 15.00 9.95
CA GLN A 235 1.41 15.47 10.07
C GLN A 235 2.19 14.80 11.21
N LEU A 236 1.94 13.51 11.45
CA LEU A 236 2.56 12.76 12.55
C LEU A 236 3.48 11.66 12.04
N ILE A 237 4.54 11.41 12.80
CA ILE A 237 5.44 10.27 12.62
C ILE A 237 4.99 9.17 13.59
N LEU A 238 5.01 7.91 13.14
CA LEU A 238 4.74 6.78 14.01
C LEU A 238 5.89 6.60 15.02
N SER A 239 5.55 6.49 16.30
CA SER A 239 6.52 6.36 17.40
C SER A 239 6.93 4.92 17.69
N LYS A 240 6.01 3.95 17.51
CA LYS A 240 6.29 2.53 17.70
C LYS A 240 7.11 2.00 16.52
N TYR A 241 8.09 1.16 16.83
CA TYR A 241 8.98 0.53 15.87
C TYR A 241 8.85 -0.97 16.00
N ASN A 242 8.66 -1.68 14.90
CA ASN A 242 8.69 -3.13 14.84
C ASN A 242 9.98 -3.55 14.13
N THR A 243 10.91 -4.18 14.85
CA THR A 243 12.20 -4.55 14.26
C THR A 243 12.10 -5.74 13.30
N VAL A 244 11.10 -6.61 13.45
CA VAL A 244 10.86 -7.66 12.45
C VAL A 244 10.55 -7.05 11.08
N ARG A 245 9.79 -5.94 11.07
CA ARG A 245 9.48 -5.15 9.86
C ARG A 245 10.64 -4.33 9.34
N HIS A 246 11.69 -4.14 10.14
CA HIS A 246 12.92 -3.56 9.61
C HIS A 246 13.57 -4.48 8.59
N PHE A 247 13.70 -5.77 8.92
CA PHE A 247 14.37 -6.74 8.05
C PHE A 247 13.54 -7.08 6.80
N SER A 248 12.25 -7.35 6.94
CA SER A 248 11.38 -7.60 5.76
C SER A 248 11.37 -6.41 4.78
N SER A 249 11.42 -5.18 5.28
CA SER A 249 11.50 -4.00 4.39
C SER A 249 12.86 -3.89 3.70
N LEU A 250 13.94 -4.38 4.32
CA LEU A 250 15.24 -4.49 3.66
C LEU A 250 15.25 -5.59 2.60
N TYR A 251 14.56 -6.71 2.83
CA TYR A 251 14.36 -7.75 1.82
C TYR A 251 13.66 -7.19 0.57
N ALA A 252 12.51 -6.54 0.73
CA ALA A 252 11.78 -5.95 -0.40
C ALA A 252 12.61 -4.85 -1.10
N LEU A 253 13.38 -4.07 -0.34
CA LEU A 253 14.29 -3.07 -0.90
C LEU A 253 15.41 -3.72 -1.75
N LEU A 254 15.95 -4.86 -1.34
CA LEU A 254 16.93 -5.61 -2.13
C LEU A 254 16.35 -6.13 -3.45
N GLU A 255 15.09 -6.58 -3.44
CA GLU A 255 14.37 -6.93 -4.68
C GLU A 255 14.22 -5.70 -5.58
N ALA A 256 13.83 -4.55 -5.02
CA ALA A 256 13.64 -3.33 -5.79
C ALA A 256 14.96 -2.80 -6.39
N ILE A 257 16.07 -2.82 -5.64
CA ILE A 257 17.40 -2.44 -6.14
C ILE A 257 17.83 -3.36 -7.30
N GLN A 258 17.56 -4.67 -7.20
CA GLN A 258 17.84 -5.59 -8.30
C GLN A 258 16.98 -5.27 -9.53
N PHE A 259 15.71 -4.87 -9.32
CA PHE A 259 14.79 -4.51 -10.38
C PHE A 259 15.22 -3.25 -11.15
N THR A 260 15.67 -2.21 -10.44
CA THR A 260 16.03 -0.90 -11.01
C THR A 260 17.50 -0.80 -11.42
N GLY A 261 18.37 -1.63 -10.84
CA GLY A 261 19.81 -1.63 -11.07
C GLY A 261 20.60 -0.58 -10.25
N ARG A 262 20.00 0.07 -9.24
CA ARG A 262 20.67 1.09 -8.38
C ARG A 262 21.56 0.48 -7.30
N THR A 263 22.56 -0.28 -7.74
CA THR A 263 23.43 -1.06 -6.85
C THR A 263 24.19 -0.24 -5.79
N GLU A 264 24.32 1.08 -5.96
CA GLU A 264 24.86 2.00 -4.95
C GLU A 264 24.08 1.97 -3.62
N ASP A 265 22.78 1.65 -3.67
CA ASP A 265 21.93 1.59 -2.49
C ASP A 265 22.19 0.35 -1.61
N TYR A 266 22.90 -0.66 -2.10
CA TYR A 266 23.33 -1.81 -1.29
C TYR A 266 24.17 -1.40 -0.08
N GLN A 267 24.96 -0.32 -0.18
CA GLN A 267 25.74 0.18 0.97
C GLN A 267 24.85 0.78 2.07
N LYS A 268 23.69 1.33 1.72
CA LYS A 268 22.70 1.78 2.71
C LYS A 268 22.01 0.57 3.35
N VAL A 269 21.64 -0.43 2.55
CA VAL A 269 21.06 -1.68 3.04
C VAL A 269 22.02 -2.40 3.99
N LYS A 270 23.31 -2.52 3.65
CA LYS A 270 24.32 -3.15 4.53
C LYS A 270 24.35 -2.50 5.91
N ARG A 271 24.41 -1.17 5.97
CA ARG A 271 24.39 -0.42 7.24
C ARG A 271 23.09 -0.62 8.03
N ALA A 272 21.96 -0.73 7.33
CA ALA A 272 20.68 -1.03 7.97
C ALA A 272 20.65 -2.45 8.56
N ILE A 273 21.16 -3.45 7.83
CA ILE A 273 21.33 -4.81 8.35
C ILE A 273 22.23 -4.78 9.60
N GLU A 274 23.39 -4.14 9.54
CA GLU A 274 24.32 -4.01 10.68
C GLU A 274 23.65 -3.34 11.89
N TRP A 275 22.87 -2.29 11.67
CA TRP A 275 22.08 -1.64 12.72
C TRP A 275 21.07 -2.61 13.34
N GLY A 276 20.30 -3.33 12.52
CA GLY A 276 19.29 -4.28 12.99
C GLY A 276 19.92 -5.43 13.78
N LEU A 277 21.04 -5.98 13.29
CA LEU A 277 21.78 -7.03 13.98
C LEU A 277 22.27 -6.56 15.35
N LYS A 278 22.82 -5.35 15.42
CA LYS A 278 23.33 -4.78 16.67
C LYS A 278 22.22 -4.51 17.70
N GLU A 279 21.11 -3.92 17.27
CA GLU A 279 20.12 -3.34 18.19
C GLU A 279 18.96 -4.29 18.51
N ALA A 280 18.79 -5.37 17.75
CA ALA A 280 17.64 -6.24 17.87
C ALA A 280 17.97 -7.72 17.75
N THR A 281 19.20 -8.12 18.10
CA THR A 281 19.52 -9.53 18.27
C THR A 281 20.16 -9.82 19.62
N VAL A 282 19.94 -11.04 20.09
CA VAL A 282 20.60 -11.62 21.26
C VAL A 282 21.28 -12.92 20.86
N GLU A 283 22.42 -13.22 21.49
CA GLU A 283 23.13 -14.47 21.28
C GLU A 283 23.01 -15.37 22.52
N HIS A 284 22.63 -16.63 22.31
CA HIS A 284 22.52 -17.66 23.34
C HIS A 284 23.16 -18.95 22.84
N GLU A 285 24.17 -19.47 23.53
CA GLU A 285 24.87 -20.71 23.18
C GLU A 285 25.32 -20.79 21.70
N GLY A 286 25.83 -19.68 21.15
CA GLY A 286 26.28 -19.62 19.75
C GLY A 286 25.14 -19.55 18.71
N LYS A 287 23.89 -19.34 19.14
CA LYS A 287 22.70 -19.13 18.31
C LYS A 287 22.26 -17.67 18.42
N ILE A 288 21.91 -17.05 17.29
CA ILE A 288 21.45 -15.65 17.26
C ILE A 288 19.94 -15.62 17.07
N PHE A 289 19.24 -14.81 17.87
CA PHE A 289 17.79 -14.61 17.79
C PHE A 289 17.46 -13.14 17.62
N ILE A 290 16.46 -12.81 16.80
CA ILE A 290 15.83 -11.48 16.84
C ILE A 290 15.10 -11.31 18.18
N ASP A 291 15.42 -10.22 18.87
CA ASP A 291 14.70 -9.75 20.05
C ASP A 291 13.87 -8.51 19.70
N ASP A 292 12.55 -8.68 19.69
CA ASP A 292 11.59 -7.58 19.54
C ASP A 292 10.90 -7.30 20.89
N ASN A 293 11.56 -6.49 21.71
CA ASN A 293 11.07 -6.04 23.02
C ASN A 293 10.87 -7.17 24.03
N GLY A 294 11.85 -8.06 24.19
CA GLY A 294 11.82 -9.21 25.09
C GLY A 294 10.98 -10.38 24.55
N GLU A 295 10.80 -10.45 23.24
CA GLU A 295 10.11 -11.54 22.54
C GLU A 295 10.97 -12.05 21.39
N LEU A 296 11.40 -13.31 21.47
CA LEU A 296 12.07 -13.99 20.37
C LEU A 296 10.99 -14.63 19.50
N LYS A 297 10.79 -14.11 18.29
CA LYS A 297 9.69 -14.53 17.39
C LYS A 297 10.22 -15.40 16.26
N LEU A 298 9.55 -16.50 15.96
CA LEU A 298 9.89 -17.37 14.82
C LEU A 298 9.87 -16.60 13.49
N GLY A 299 8.84 -15.77 13.26
CA GLY A 299 8.79 -14.89 12.10
C GLY A 299 9.92 -13.86 12.04
N GLY A 300 10.44 -13.43 13.19
CA GLY A 300 11.66 -12.61 13.26
C GLY A 300 12.88 -13.37 12.73
N GLN A 301 13.10 -14.61 13.19
CA GLN A 301 14.18 -15.44 12.67
C GLN A 301 14.05 -15.67 11.16
N ALA A 302 12.85 -15.98 10.70
CA ALA A 302 12.56 -16.19 9.31
C ALA A 302 12.95 -14.98 8.43
N LEU A 303 12.46 -13.80 8.78
CA LEU A 303 12.72 -12.58 8.01
C LEU A 303 14.18 -12.13 8.09
N LEU A 304 14.88 -12.43 9.19
CA LEU A 304 16.34 -12.24 9.26
C LEU A 304 17.06 -13.14 8.27
N MET A 305 16.76 -14.46 8.27
CA MET A 305 17.37 -15.40 7.32
C MET A 305 17.09 -14.98 5.88
N LEU A 306 15.84 -14.61 5.58
CA LEU A 306 15.40 -14.17 4.27
C LEU A 306 16.21 -12.94 3.79
N THR A 307 16.34 -11.93 4.64
CA THR A 307 17.07 -10.68 4.32
C THR A 307 18.55 -10.92 4.11
N LEU A 308 19.21 -11.65 5.03
CA LEU A 308 20.65 -11.92 4.92
C LEU A 308 20.96 -12.79 3.71
N SER A 309 20.12 -13.78 3.40
CA SER A 309 20.28 -14.62 2.21
C SER A 309 20.15 -13.79 0.93
N LYS A 310 19.10 -12.96 0.84
CA LYS A 310 18.88 -12.09 -0.33
C LYS A 310 20.02 -11.09 -0.53
N TYR A 311 20.51 -10.44 0.53
CA TYR A 311 21.63 -9.50 0.44
C TYR A 311 22.86 -10.18 -0.18
N GLN A 312 23.24 -11.35 0.33
CA GLN A 312 24.42 -12.07 -0.15
C GLN A 312 24.24 -12.57 -1.58
N SER A 313 23.03 -13.03 -1.93
CA SER A 313 22.69 -13.47 -3.29
C SER A 313 22.85 -12.35 -4.33
N VAL A 314 22.33 -11.14 -4.04
CA VAL A 314 22.35 -10.05 -5.03
C VAL A 314 23.64 -9.24 -5.05
N THR A 315 24.41 -9.25 -3.96
CA THR A 315 25.67 -8.48 -3.86
C THR A 315 26.92 -9.34 -4.05
N GLY A 316 26.83 -10.65 -3.84
CA GLY A 316 27.98 -11.55 -3.73
C GLY A 316 28.85 -11.32 -2.48
N ASP A 317 28.47 -10.41 -1.58
CA ASP A 317 29.22 -10.08 -0.35
C ASP A 317 28.87 -11.06 0.78
N PRO A 318 29.77 -11.97 1.20
CA PRO A 318 29.48 -13.00 2.19
C PRO A 318 29.60 -12.52 3.65
N THR A 319 29.73 -11.21 3.90
CA THR A 319 29.97 -10.64 5.25
C THR A 319 29.02 -11.18 6.32
N PHE A 320 27.75 -11.43 5.98
CA PHE A 320 26.73 -11.87 6.94
C PHE A 320 26.61 -13.39 7.10
N MET A 321 27.36 -14.20 6.34
CA MET A 321 27.26 -15.66 6.37
C MET A 321 27.49 -16.26 7.77
N PRO A 322 28.49 -15.82 8.56
CA PRO A 322 28.68 -16.33 9.91
C PRO A 322 27.47 -16.10 10.82
N VAL A 323 26.82 -14.93 10.70
CA VAL A 323 25.62 -14.58 11.47
C VAL A 323 24.44 -15.43 11.00
N LEU A 324 24.23 -15.54 9.69
CA LEU A 324 23.16 -16.33 9.09
C LEU A 324 23.18 -17.80 9.55
N LYS A 325 24.37 -18.41 9.65
CA LYS A 325 24.53 -19.77 10.20
C LYS A 325 24.12 -19.86 11.67
N LYS A 326 24.42 -18.85 12.50
CA LYS A 326 23.97 -18.81 13.91
C LYS A 326 22.46 -18.59 14.04
N VAL A 327 21.87 -17.82 13.12
CA VAL A 327 20.40 -17.60 13.04
C VAL A 327 19.69 -18.92 12.71
N PHE A 328 20.17 -19.66 11.71
CA PHE A 328 19.66 -20.99 11.36
C PHE A 328 19.72 -21.96 12.55
N LYS A 329 20.86 -22.04 13.26
CA LYS A 329 21.00 -22.88 14.46
C LYS A 329 20.02 -22.55 15.59
N GLY A 330 19.41 -21.36 15.57
CA GLY A 330 18.35 -20.97 16.50
C GLY A 330 16.97 -21.55 16.16
N VAL A 331 16.71 -21.89 14.89
CA VAL A 331 15.39 -22.37 14.42
C VAL A 331 14.88 -23.59 15.19
N PRO A 332 15.70 -24.62 15.50
CA PRO A 332 15.23 -25.79 16.26
C PRO A 332 14.65 -25.46 17.65
N ALA A 333 15.00 -24.33 18.26
CA ALA A 333 14.43 -23.92 19.55
C ALA A 333 12.91 -23.63 19.45
N PHE A 334 12.41 -23.39 18.24
CA PHE A 334 10.99 -23.15 17.97
C PHE A 334 10.23 -24.41 17.57
N ILE A 335 10.84 -25.60 17.63
CA ILE A 335 10.22 -26.86 17.19
C ILE A 335 10.05 -27.79 18.39
N GLN A 336 8.81 -28.22 18.62
CA GLN A 336 8.49 -29.22 19.64
C GLN A 336 8.88 -30.62 19.19
N LYS A 337 8.92 -31.57 20.13
CA LYS A 337 9.29 -32.96 19.86
C LYS A 337 8.39 -33.66 18.83
N ASP A 338 7.13 -33.24 18.73
CA ASP A 338 6.14 -33.74 17.77
C ASP A 338 6.20 -33.04 16.40
N GLY A 339 7.16 -32.11 16.22
CA GLY A 339 7.33 -31.32 15.00
C GLY A 339 6.53 -30.01 14.99
N LYS A 340 5.69 -29.74 15.99
CA LYS A 340 4.89 -28.52 16.04
C LYS A 340 5.75 -27.28 16.29
N LEU A 341 5.49 -26.23 15.54
CA LEU A 341 6.15 -24.94 15.74
C LEU A 341 5.55 -24.16 16.92
N VAL A 342 6.42 -23.48 17.67
CA VAL A 342 6.04 -22.46 18.65
C VAL A 342 6.43 -21.08 18.13
N HIS A 343 5.64 -20.07 18.47
CA HIS A 343 5.75 -18.79 17.77
C HIS A 343 6.62 -17.77 18.52
N VAL A 344 6.62 -17.83 19.85
CA VAL A 344 7.34 -16.87 20.68
C VAL A 344 8.02 -17.55 21.87
N LEU A 345 9.30 -17.29 22.02
CA LEU A 345 10.11 -17.65 23.18
C LEU A 345 10.46 -16.39 23.99
N ASN A 346 10.76 -16.58 25.27
CA ASN A 346 11.43 -15.58 26.08
C ASN A 346 12.94 -15.55 25.74
N PRO A 347 13.68 -14.50 26.15
CA PRO A 347 15.14 -14.44 25.92
C PRO A 347 15.95 -15.60 26.51
N ASP A 348 15.42 -16.28 27.53
CA ASP A 348 16.01 -17.50 28.12
C ASP A 348 15.59 -18.80 27.39
N LEU A 349 14.97 -18.67 26.22
CA LEU A 349 14.43 -19.75 25.38
C LEU A 349 13.25 -20.52 25.98
N SER A 350 12.71 -20.10 27.13
CA SER A 350 11.47 -20.67 27.64
C SER A 350 10.27 -20.29 26.76
N LEU A 351 9.27 -21.17 26.67
CA LEU A 351 8.07 -20.93 25.89
C LEU A 351 7.29 -19.72 26.44
N LYS A 352 7.11 -18.69 25.62
CA LYS A 352 6.28 -17.53 25.95
C LYS A 352 4.87 -17.63 25.36
N SER A 353 4.78 -18.03 24.10
CA SER A 353 3.50 -18.17 23.39
C SER A 353 3.61 -19.23 22.31
N ALA A 354 2.85 -20.31 22.47
CA ALA A 354 2.82 -21.40 21.51
C ALA A 354 2.28 -20.94 20.14
N TYR A 355 1.34 -20.00 20.11
CA TYR A 355 0.74 -19.49 18.88
C TYR A 355 0.49 -17.99 18.97
N ARG A 356 0.91 -17.24 17.94
CA ARG A 356 0.66 -15.80 17.82
C ARG A 356 -0.13 -15.46 16.57
N ILE A 357 0.33 -15.96 15.43
CA ILE A 357 -0.24 -15.71 14.10
C ILE A 357 0.30 -16.75 13.13
N ILE A 358 -0.51 -17.16 12.16
CA ILE A 358 -0.22 -18.25 11.23
C ILE A 358 0.91 -17.99 10.22
N TYR A 359 1.41 -16.75 10.16
CA TYR A 359 2.42 -16.33 9.19
C TYR A 359 3.76 -17.02 9.38
N TYR A 360 4.10 -17.38 10.62
CA TYR A 360 5.46 -17.73 11.00
C TYR A 360 5.92 -19.06 10.39
N GLU A 361 5.00 -20.00 10.18
CA GLU A 361 5.29 -21.27 9.52
C GLU A 361 5.67 -21.07 8.04
N GLY A 362 4.93 -20.21 7.33
CA GLY A 362 5.27 -19.85 5.95
C GLY A 362 6.56 -19.04 5.86
N GLU A 363 6.71 -18.02 6.72
CA GLU A 363 7.91 -17.19 6.77
C GLU A 363 9.18 -18.04 6.97
N VAL A 364 9.18 -18.98 7.94
CA VAL A 364 10.38 -19.76 8.24
C VAL A 364 10.77 -20.71 7.11
N VAL A 365 9.80 -21.37 6.47
CA VAL A 365 10.07 -22.24 5.31
C VAL A 365 10.66 -21.41 4.17
N PHE A 366 10.14 -20.21 3.92
CA PHE A 366 10.66 -19.34 2.89
C PHE A 366 12.10 -18.88 3.19
N GLY A 367 12.36 -18.42 4.41
CA GLY A 367 13.70 -18.01 4.84
C GLY A 367 14.72 -19.16 4.78
N LEU A 368 14.32 -20.38 5.17
CA LEU A 368 15.16 -21.58 5.06
C LEU A 368 15.42 -21.96 3.60
N THR A 369 14.43 -21.83 2.72
CA THR A 369 14.60 -22.15 1.29
C THR A 369 15.62 -21.24 0.63
N ARG A 370 15.56 -19.92 0.90
CA ARG A 370 16.57 -18.96 0.42
C ARG A 370 17.97 -19.21 1.01
N LEU A 371 18.05 -19.69 2.25
CA LEU A 371 19.31 -20.13 2.84
C LEU A 371 19.85 -21.37 2.10
N TYR A 372 19.00 -22.36 1.84
CA TYR A 372 19.40 -23.59 1.14
C TYR A 372 19.92 -23.30 -0.28
N GLU A 373 19.27 -22.42 -1.03
CA GLU A 373 19.76 -22.00 -2.36
C GLU A 373 21.13 -21.34 -2.32
N LEU A 374 21.47 -20.71 -1.19
CA LEU A 374 22.77 -20.06 -1.01
C LEU A 374 23.87 -21.03 -0.56
N THR A 375 23.53 -22.10 0.17
CA THR A 375 24.51 -22.97 0.84
C THR A 375 24.52 -24.42 0.40
N GLU A 376 23.44 -24.90 -0.22
CA GLU A 376 23.16 -26.30 -0.54
C GLU A 376 23.27 -27.23 0.68
N ASP A 377 23.06 -26.70 1.89
CA ASP A 377 23.27 -27.42 3.15
C ASP A 377 22.15 -28.47 3.39
N PRO A 378 22.49 -29.78 3.49
CA PRO A 378 21.49 -30.83 3.69
C PRO A 378 20.74 -30.74 5.03
N GLU A 379 21.32 -30.12 6.06
CA GLU A 379 20.62 -29.90 7.33
C GLU A 379 19.47 -28.90 7.17
N VAL A 380 19.69 -27.85 6.37
CA VAL A 380 18.67 -26.85 6.03
C VAL A 380 17.55 -27.53 5.23
N LEU A 381 17.90 -28.35 4.23
CA LEU A 381 16.93 -29.10 3.44
C LEU A 381 16.06 -30.04 4.29
N ALA A 382 16.67 -30.77 5.23
CA ALA A 382 15.95 -31.64 6.16
C ALA A 382 15.00 -30.84 7.04
N GLN A 383 15.42 -29.65 7.50
CA GLN A 383 14.59 -28.78 8.33
C GLN A 383 13.38 -28.23 7.56
N ILE A 384 13.55 -27.86 6.29
CA ILE A 384 12.45 -27.44 5.40
C ILE A 384 11.43 -28.59 5.27
N LYS A 385 11.91 -29.80 4.94
CA LYS A 385 11.04 -30.96 4.75
C LYS A 385 10.24 -31.28 6.01
N GLN A 386 10.88 -31.26 7.19
CA GLN A 386 10.21 -31.51 8.47
C GLN A 386 9.02 -30.58 8.70
N ILE A 387 9.19 -29.28 8.43
CA ILE A 387 8.14 -28.28 8.65
C ILE A 387 7.01 -28.45 7.63
N LEU A 388 7.35 -28.66 6.36
CA LEU A 388 6.35 -28.86 5.30
C LEU A 388 5.54 -30.15 5.49
N ASP A 389 6.18 -31.27 5.84
CA ASP A 389 5.49 -32.53 6.17
C ASP A 389 4.48 -32.31 7.31
N TYR A 390 4.87 -31.55 8.34
CA TYR A 390 3.98 -31.21 9.45
C TYR A 390 2.80 -30.34 8.97
N MET A 391 3.04 -29.33 8.13
CA MET A 391 2.00 -28.46 7.58
C MET A 391 0.97 -29.24 6.75
N VAL A 392 1.43 -30.20 5.93
CA VAL A 392 0.57 -31.13 5.18
C VAL A 392 -0.28 -31.96 6.13
N ALA A 393 0.35 -32.65 7.09
CA ALA A 393 -0.34 -33.53 8.03
C ALA A 393 -1.44 -32.83 8.84
N HIS A 394 -1.33 -31.51 9.02
CA HIS A 394 -2.27 -30.70 9.79
C HIS A 394 -3.18 -29.79 8.93
N ASN A 395 -3.16 -29.98 7.61
CA ASN A 395 -3.99 -29.27 6.62
C ASN A 395 -3.87 -27.74 6.75
N TYR A 396 -2.65 -27.23 6.67
CA TYR A 396 -2.37 -25.79 6.77
C TYR A 396 -2.96 -24.96 5.62
N GLY A 397 -3.30 -25.57 4.49
CA GLY A 397 -3.95 -24.89 3.36
C GLY A 397 -5.35 -24.34 3.68
N LYS A 398 -5.93 -24.64 4.85
CA LYS A 398 -7.17 -24.01 5.35
C LYS A 398 -7.00 -22.58 5.86
N TYR A 399 -5.76 -22.10 6.02
CA TYR A 399 -5.48 -20.81 6.64
C TYR A 399 -5.45 -19.64 5.66
N HIS A 400 -5.33 -19.91 4.35
CA HIS A 400 -5.42 -18.93 3.28
C HIS A 400 -4.38 -17.81 3.38
N ASP A 401 -3.16 -18.17 3.75
CA ASP A 401 -2.10 -17.22 4.06
C ASP A 401 -1.11 -17.03 2.90
N HIS A 402 -0.69 -15.79 2.68
CA HIS A 402 0.29 -15.44 1.65
C HIS A 402 1.68 -16.02 1.94
N TRP A 403 2.15 -16.07 3.18
CA TRP A 403 3.47 -16.67 3.49
C TRP A 403 3.47 -18.17 3.30
N ILE A 404 2.36 -18.85 3.58
CA ILE A 404 2.19 -20.26 3.21
C ILE A 404 2.26 -20.43 1.69
N SER A 405 1.69 -19.51 0.92
CA SER A 405 1.76 -19.56 -0.56
C SER A 405 3.20 -19.39 -1.05
N TYR A 406 3.95 -18.41 -0.53
CA TYR A 406 5.37 -18.27 -0.82
C TYR A 406 6.16 -19.52 -0.43
N ALA A 407 6.00 -19.98 0.81
CA ALA A 407 6.69 -21.17 1.31
C ALA A 407 6.53 -22.38 0.38
N ILE A 408 5.30 -22.65 -0.03
CA ILE A 408 5.01 -23.78 -0.91
C ILE A 408 5.60 -23.53 -2.30
N ASN A 409 5.35 -22.37 -2.92
CA ASN A 409 5.88 -22.04 -4.23
C ASN A 409 7.41 -22.20 -4.29
N GLU A 410 8.13 -21.60 -3.33
CA GLU A 410 9.59 -21.71 -3.29
C GLU A 410 10.05 -23.14 -3.00
N SER A 411 9.36 -23.86 -2.11
CA SER A 411 9.71 -25.25 -1.80
C SER A 411 9.55 -26.20 -2.99
N LEU A 412 8.68 -25.89 -3.95
CA LEU A 412 8.51 -26.72 -5.15
C LEU A 412 9.70 -26.63 -6.10
N HIS A 413 10.55 -25.60 -6.00
CA HIS A 413 11.83 -25.60 -6.72
C HIS A 413 12.81 -26.63 -6.13
N VAL A 414 12.65 -26.95 -4.84
CA VAL A 414 13.49 -27.90 -4.10
C VAL A 414 12.89 -29.31 -4.06
N PHE A 415 11.55 -29.41 -4.06
CA PHE A 415 10.77 -30.66 -4.05
C PHE A 415 9.77 -30.71 -5.22
N PRO A 416 10.23 -30.69 -6.49
CA PRO A 416 9.39 -30.43 -7.66
C PRO A 416 8.31 -31.47 -7.95
N ASN A 417 8.41 -32.67 -7.39
CA ASN A 417 7.45 -33.76 -7.62
C ASN A 417 6.58 -34.06 -6.39
N ASN A 418 6.64 -33.25 -5.33
CA ASN A 418 5.86 -33.49 -4.12
C ASN A 418 4.41 -33.03 -4.29
N ARG A 419 3.54 -33.99 -4.63
CA ARG A 419 2.09 -33.75 -4.86
C ARG A 419 1.35 -33.23 -3.63
N ASP A 420 1.75 -33.63 -2.43
CA ASP A 420 1.08 -33.19 -1.20
C ASP A 420 1.33 -31.70 -0.94
N TYR A 421 2.53 -31.22 -1.24
CA TYR A 421 2.87 -29.79 -1.13
C TYR A 421 2.10 -28.98 -2.17
N MET A 422 2.00 -29.48 -3.41
CA MET A 422 1.19 -28.86 -4.46
C MET A 422 -0.28 -28.75 -4.04
N ALA A 423 -0.88 -29.85 -3.55
CA ALA A 423 -2.27 -29.87 -3.10
C ALA A 423 -2.51 -28.89 -1.94
N LEU A 424 -1.57 -28.81 -0.98
CA LEU A 424 -1.63 -27.86 0.14
C LEU A 424 -1.69 -26.41 -0.36
N GLY A 425 -0.82 -26.06 -1.32
CA GLY A 425 -0.73 -24.70 -1.85
C GLY A 425 -1.91 -24.32 -2.71
N LEU A 426 -2.36 -25.22 -3.59
CA LEU A 426 -3.55 -25.02 -4.42
C LEU A 426 -4.78 -24.77 -3.54
N LYS A 427 -4.98 -25.59 -2.50
CA LYS A 427 -6.04 -25.38 -1.53
C LYS A 427 -5.95 -24.00 -0.86
N ASN A 428 -4.75 -23.61 -0.40
CA ASN A 428 -4.52 -22.33 0.27
C ASN A 428 -4.96 -21.12 -0.58
N ALA A 429 -4.64 -21.14 -1.88
CA ALA A 429 -4.97 -20.03 -2.78
C ALA A 429 -6.44 -20.06 -3.24
N PHE A 430 -6.92 -21.22 -3.72
CA PHE A 430 -8.22 -21.31 -4.38
C PHE A 430 -9.41 -21.23 -3.41
N ASP A 431 -9.28 -21.73 -2.19
CA ASP A 431 -10.32 -21.56 -1.15
C ASP A 431 -10.51 -20.08 -0.79
N HIS A 432 -9.49 -19.24 -1.04
CA HIS A 432 -9.50 -17.81 -0.76
C HIS A 432 -9.80 -16.92 -1.98
N LEU A 433 -9.83 -17.47 -3.19
CA LEU A 433 -9.88 -16.70 -4.44
C LEU A 433 -11.07 -15.72 -4.50
N LYS A 434 -12.25 -16.16 -4.06
CA LYS A 434 -13.43 -15.28 -3.99
C LYS A 434 -13.21 -14.05 -3.10
N PHE A 435 -12.57 -14.23 -1.94
CA PHE A 435 -12.28 -13.10 -1.05
C PHE A 435 -11.33 -12.11 -1.73
N MET A 436 -10.31 -12.59 -2.45
CA MET A 436 -9.33 -11.75 -3.13
C MET A 436 -9.96 -10.89 -4.23
N GLU A 437 -10.93 -11.45 -4.95
CA GLU A 437 -11.70 -10.75 -6.00
C GLU A 437 -12.68 -9.73 -5.43
N ASP A 438 -13.46 -10.12 -4.43
CA ASP A 438 -14.50 -9.29 -3.84
C ASP A 438 -13.91 -8.16 -2.96
N ARG A 439 -12.60 -8.15 -2.74
CA ARG A 439 -11.94 -7.21 -1.83
C ARG A 439 -11.91 -5.80 -2.43
N GLU A 440 -12.83 -4.97 -1.95
CA GLU A 440 -12.94 -3.56 -2.39
C GLU A 440 -11.75 -2.67 -2.01
N THR A 441 -11.03 -2.94 -0.93
CA THR A 441 -9.88 -2.10 -0.54
C THR A 441 -8.59 -2.69 -1.06
N THR A 442 -7.56 -1.85 -1.15
CA THR A 442 -6.20 -2.35 -1.25
C THR A 442 -5.84 -3.23 -0.04
N TYR A 443 -4.96 -4.19 -0.28
CA TYR A 443 -4.53 -5.15 0.73
C TYR A 443 -3.08 -5.56 0.43
N PRO A 444 -2.10 -5.21 1.30
CA PRO A 444 -0.68 -5.33 0.97
C PRO A 444 -0.26 -6.72 0.47
N THR A 445 -0.84 -7.78 1.03
CA THR A 445 -0.36 -9.16 0.82
C THR A 445 -1.14 -9.95 -0.24
N LEU A 446 -2.20 -9.38 -0.83
CA LEU A 446 -3.06 -10.16 -1.75
C LEU A 446 -2.40 -10.40 -3.10
N LEU A 447 -1.64 -9.43 -3.61
CA LEU A 447 -0.90 -9.62 -4.86
C LEU A 447 0.16 -10.71 -4.71
N GLU A 448 0.91 -10.69 -3.60
CA GLU A 448 1.92 -11.70 -3.27
C GLU A 448 1.35 -13.13 -3.24
N LEU A 449 0.17 -13.31 -2.61
CA LEU A 449 -0.53 -14.59 -2.59
C LEU A 449 -0.88 -15.04 -4.02
N LEU A 450 -1.40 -14.13 -4.85
CA LEU A 450 -1.77 -14.40 -6.23
C LEU A 450 -0.54 -14.69 -7.10
N ASP A 451 0.58 -13.99 -6.90
CA ASP A 451 1.86 -14.24 -7.59
C ASP A 451 2.33 -15.67 -7.33
N ALA A 452 2.40 -16.06 -6.05
CA ALA A 452 2.81 -17.40 -5.65
C ALA A 452 1.84 -18.47 -6.17
N ALA A 453 0.52 -18.21 -6.12
CA ALA A 453 -0.48 -19.13 -6.64
C ALA A 453 -0.35 -19.35 -8.15
N VAL A 454 -0.15 -18.27 -8.90
CA VAL A 454 0.02 -18.31 -10.35
C VAL A 454 1.27 -19.11 -10.73
N LYS A 455 2.42 -18.78 -10.14
CA LYS A 455 3.69 -19.49 -10.39
C LYS A 455 3.57 -20.98 -10.04
N MET A 456 2.95 -21.29 -8.90
CA MET A 456 2.72 -22.67 -8.49
C MET A 456 1.87 -23.44 -9.50
N THR A 457 0.82 -22.84 -10.09
CA THR A 457 0.03 -23.56 -11.12
C THR A 457 0.86 -23.92 -12.35
N ASP A 458 1.83 -23.08 -12.72
CA ASP A 458 2.75 -23.38 -13.82
C ASP A 458 3.74 -24.48 -13.41
N LEU A 459 4.30 -24.45 -12.19
CA LEU A 459 5.15 -25.53 -11.66
C LEU A 459 4.43 -26.89 -11.59
N VAL A 460 3.16 -26.91 -11.20
CA VAL A 460 2.33 -28.12 -11.17
C VAL A 460 2.16 -28.71 -12.57
N ARG A 461 1.92 -27.86 -13.58
CA ARG A 461 1.84 -28.30 -14.98
C ARG A 461 3.19 -28.80 -15.48
N ASP A 462 4.27 -28.06 -15.23
CA ASP A 462 5.61 -28.38 -15.74
C ASP A 462 6.16 -29.68 -15.14
N SER A 463 5.73 -30.05 -13.93
CA SER A 463 6.06 -31.33 -13.28
C SER A 463 5.19 -32.51 -13.75
N GLY A 464 4.22 -32.30 -14.65
CA GLY A 464 3.32 -33.34 -15.15
C GLY A 464 2.19 -33.72 -14.19
N ASN A 465 1.92 -32.92 -13.16
CA ASN A 465 0.86 -33.14 -12.16
C ASN A 465 -0.40 -32.29 -12.45
N GLU A 466 -0.70 -32.04 -13.73
CA GLU A 466 -1.81 -31.18 -14.17
C GLU A 466 -3.18 -31.71 -13.73
N ASP A 467 -3.29 -32.99 -13.40
CA ASP A 467 -4.49 -33.60 -12.80
C ASP A 467 -4.90 -32.92 -11.48
N LEU A 468 -3.94 -32.36 -10.72
CA LEU A 468 -4.22 -31.59 -9.51
C LEU A 468 -4.93 -30.26 -9.79
N LEU A 469 -4.90 -29.76 -11.03
CA LEU A 469 -5.47 -28.48 -11.43
C LEU A 469 -6.93 -28.59 -11.90
N GLU A 470 -7.42 -29.79 -12.24
CA GLU A 470 -8.77 -30.02 -12.78
C GLU A 470 -9.91 -29.40 -11.95
N PRO A 471 -9.87 -29.41 -10.60
CA PRO A 471 -10.94 -28.81 -9.79
C PRO A 471 -10.96 -27.27 -9.81
N TYR A 472 -9.90 -26.63 -10.32
CA TYR A 472 -9.62 -25.22 -10.10
C TYR A 472 -9.80 -24.36 -11.36
N ASN A 473 -10.35 -23.16 -11.19
CA ASN A 473 -10.54 -22.23 -12.29
C ASN A 473 -9.31 -21.33 -12.49
N LEU A 474 -8.37 -21.77 -13.32
CA LEU A 474 -7.12 -21.05 -13.60
C LEU A 474 -7.35 -19.72 -14.33
N VAL A 475 -8.37 -19.64 -15.19
CA VAL A 475 -8.74 -18.40 -15.90
C VAL A 475 -9.11 -17.31 -14.88
N ARG A 476 -9.94 -17.68 -13.89
CA ARG A 476 -10.37 -16.79 -12.83
C ARG A 476 -9.19 -16.35 -11.95
N LEU A 477 -8.26 -17.25 -11.62
CA LEU A 477 -7.01 -16.90 -10.91
C LEU A 477 -6.21 -15.83 -11.68
N ARG A 478 -5.98 -16.02 -12.99
CA ARG A 478 -5.21 -15.07 -13.82
C ARG A 478 -5.90 -13.71 -13.94
N GLN A 479 -7.23 -13.69 -14.02
CA GLN A 479 -8.01 -12.44 -14.04
C GLN A 479 -7.89 -11.68 -12.72
N ALA A 480 -8.01 -12.38 -11.58
CA ALA A 480 -7.85 -11.78 -10.26
C ALA A 480 -6.43 -11.24 -10.06
N TRP A 481 -5.41 -12.00 -10.48
CA TRP A 481 -4.00 -11.61 -10.42
C TRP A 481 -3.71 -10.31 -11.17
N LYS A 482 -4.11 -10.24 -12.45
CA LYS A 482 -3.98 -9.02 -13.26
C LYS A 482 -4.73 -7.84 -12.64
N TYR A 483 -6.00 -8.05 -12.27
CA TYR A 483 -6.81 -7.00 -11.66
C TYR A 483 -6.14 -6.43 -10.40
N ARG A 484 -5.61 -7.29 -9.53
CA ARG A 484 -4.96 -6.85 -8.30
C ARG A 484 -3.69 -6.05 -8.56
N ALA A 485 -2.83 -6.47 -9.49
CA ALA A 485 -1.62 -5.71 -9.81
C ALA A 485 -1.92 -4.26 -10.21
N GLU A 486 -2.94 -4.06 -11.06
CA GLU A 486 -3.37 -2.72 -11.47
C GLU A 486 -4.06 -1.97 -10.31
N TYR A 487 -4.93 -2.64 -9.56
CA TYR A 487 -5.73 -2.05 -8.50
C TYR A 487 -4.91 -1.56 -7.30
N GLU A 488 -3.91 -2.32 -6.88
CA GLU A 488 -3.07 -1.96 -5.73
C GLU A 488 -2.27 -0.68 -6.00
N ILE A 489 -1.92 -0.40 -7.27
CA ILE A 489 -1.32 0.88 -7.66
C ILE A 489 -2.35 1.99 -7.64
N THR A 490 -3.45 1.86 -8.39
CA THR A 490 -4.39 2.98 -8.57
C THR A 490 -5.04 3.41 -7.26
N SER A 491 -5.38 2.45 -6.39
CA SER A 491 -6.10 2.71 -5.14
C SER A 491 -5.23 2.67 -3.88
N GLY A 492 -3.98 2.18 -3.95
CA GLY A 492 -3.13 1.94 -2.78
C GLY A 492 -1.84 2.73 -2.73
N SER A 493 -1.35 3.24 -3.87
CA SER A 493 -0.13 4.05 -3.93
C SER A 493 -0.43 5.54 -3.83
N PHE A 494 0.47 6.31 -3.23
CA PHE A 494 0.37 7.77 -3.24
C PHE A 494 0.67 8.33 -4.63
N LEU A 495 -0.33 8.30 -5.49
CA LEU A 495 -0.30 9.01 -6.76
C LEU A 495 -0.32 10.53 -6.50
N PRO A 496 0.33 11.34 -7.37
CA PRO A 496 0.37 12.80 -7.26
C PRO A 496 -0.99 13.48 -7.00
N GLU A 497 -2.06 13.02 -7.66
CA GLU A 497 -3.43 13.56 -7.51
C GLU A 497 -4.05 13.32 -6.12
N ILE A 498 -3.47 12.41 -5.33
CA ILE A 498 -3.81 12.18 -3.92
C ILE A 498 -2.81 12.96 -3.04
N ALA A 499 -1.53 12.75 -3.29
CA ALA A 499 -0.44 13.24 -2.46
C ALA A 499 -0.43 14.77 -2.37
N MET A 500 -0.83 15.48 -3.45
CA MET A 500 -0.88 16.94 -3.51
C MET A 500 -1.70 17.57 -2.37
N TYR A 501 -2.65 16.85 -1.78
CA TYR A 501 -3.46 17.34 -0.67
C TYR A 501 -2.85 17.08 0.71
N LEU A 502 -1.75 16.32 0.82
CA LEU A 502 -1.06 15.95 2.07
C LEU A 502 0.09 16.93 2.39
N TYR A 503 0.60 16.94 3.63
CA TYR A 503 1.74 17.82 3.95
C TYR A 503 3.00 17.31 3.25
N ASN A 504 3.85 18.20 2.76
CA ASN A 504 5.04 17.83 1.97
C ASN A 504 4.74 16.74 0.92
N PRO A 505 3.86 17.02 -0.06
CA PRO A 505 3.33 16.02 -1.00
C PRO A 505 4.37 15.08 -1.62
N ALA A 506 5.47 15.62 -2.14
CA ALA A 506 6.55 14.86 -2.81
C ALA A 506 7.12 13.74 -1.94
N LYS A 507 7.14 13.96 -0.62
CA LYS A 507 7.69 13.01 0.34
C LYS A 507 7.02 11.63 0.28
N PHE A 508 5.75 11.60 -0.10
CA PHE A 508 4.95 10.37 -0.03
C PHE A 508 4.88 9.62 -1.36
N ILE A 509 5.37 10.20 -2.46
CA ILE A 509 5.42 9.50 -3.74
C ILE A 509 6.28 8.23 -3.61
N GLY A 510 5.77 7.14 -4.18
CA GLY A 510 6.35 5.79 -4.04
C GLY A 510 5.89 5.03 -2.79
N GLY A 511 5.31 5.71 -1.80
CA GLY A 511 4.72 5.06 -0.65
C GLY A 511 3.33 4.49 -0.94
N PHE A 512 2.96 3.47 -0.18
CA PHE A 512 1.61 2.89 -0.17
C PHE A 512 0.88 3.23 1.13
N TYR A 513 -0.46 3.23 1.10
CA TYR A 513 -1.24 3.73 2.24
C TYR A 513 -2.51 2.93 2.57
N ALA A 514 -2.83 2.93 3.87
CA ALA A 514 -4.10 2.46 4.39
C ALA A 514 -5.09 3.63 4.49
N ARG A 515 -5.97 3.77 3.48
CA ARG A 515 -6.93 4.88 3.41
C ARG A 515 -7.79 5.01 4.67
N HIS A 516 -8.32 3.89 5.14
CA HIS A 516 -9.21 3.81 6.30
C HIS A 516 -8.50 3.97 7.65
N ASP A 517 -7.21 4.29 7.64
CA ASP A 517 -6.41 4.60 8.82
C ASP A 517 -5.69 5.96 8.63
N ASN A 518 -6.43 7.02 8.27
CA ASN A 518 -5.88 8.36 8.01
C ASN A 518 -4.77 8.39 6.95
N PHE A 519 -4.89 7.57 5.89
CA PHE A 519 -3.86 7.43 4.86
C PHE A 519 -2.49 7.07 5.44
N ARG A 520 -2.47 6.31 6.55
CA ARG A 520 -1.23 5.86 7.18
C ARG A 520 -0.37 5.12 6.16
N THR A 521 0.92 5.42 6.19
CA THR A 521 1.93 4.71 5.42
C THR A 521 3.02 4.22 6.36
N ARG A 522 3.55 3.04 6.07
CA ARG A 522 4.55 2.35 6.88
C ARG A 522 5.45 1.56 5.95
N ILE A 523 6.68 1.31 6.40
CA ILE A 523 7.61 0.44 5.68
C ILE A 523 7.04 -0.97 5.49
N ASP A 524 6.27 -1.47 6.46
CA ASP A 524 5.63 -2.80 6.40
C ASP A 524 4.50 -2.90 5.36
N ASP A 525 3.76 -1.82 5.12
CA ASP A 525 2.75 -1.82 4.07
C ASP A 525 3.47 -1.76 2.71
N CYS A 526 4.52 -0.94 2.60
CA CYS A 526 5.28 -0.75 1.35
C CYS A 526 6.10 -1.98 0.92
N GLU A 527 6.65 -2.76 1.87
CA GLU A 527 7.43 -3.96 1.54
C GLU A 527 6.59 -4.97 0.77
N HIS A 528 5.38 -5.29 1.26
CA HIS A 528 4.49 -6.28 0.66
C HIS A 528 4.00 -5.83 -0.72
N PHE A 529 3.64 -4.55 -0.86
CA PHE A 529 3.25 -4.02 -2.17
C PHE A 529 4.40 -4.06 -3.18
N LEU A 530 5.62 -3.73 -2.77
CA LEU A 530 6.78 -3.75 -3.67
C LEU A 530 7.13 -5.17 -4.09
N SER A 531 7.25 -6.10 -3.13
CA SER A 531 7.54 -7.51 -3.42
C SER A 531 6.50 -8.10 -4.37
N GLY A 532 5.19 -7.86 -4.14
CA GLY A 532 4.14 -8.32 -5.04
C GLY A 532 4.22 -7.70 -6.44
N LEU A 533 4.42 -6.38 -6.54
CA LEU A 533 4.51 -5.71 -7.85
C LEU A 533 5.73 -6.15 -8.66
N ILE A 534 6.88 -6.36 -8.00
CA ILE A 534 8.09 -6.87 -8.64
C ILE A 534 7.86 -8.29 -9.14
N ASN A 535 7.30 -9.17 -8.30
CA ASN A 535 6.98 -10.55 -8.69
C ASN A 535 6.01 -10.59 -9.87
N TYR A 536 4.94 -9.79 -9.84
CA TYR A 536 3.99 -9.65 -10.95
C TYR A 536 4.69 -9.17 -12.23
N TYR A 537 5.48 -8.11 -12.13
CA TYR A 537 6.12 -7.49 -13.29
C TYR A 537 7.10 -8.44 -13.95
N ASP A 538 7.99 -9.04 -13.16
CA ASP A 538 9.01 -9.94 -13.66
C ASP A 538 8.33 -11.13 -14.35
N TYR A 539 7.33 -11.75 -13.71
CA TYR A 539 6.64 -12.91 -14.29
C TYR A 539 5.80 -12.57 -15.55
N THR A 540 5.23 -11.36 -15.61
CA THR A 540 4.34 -10.96 -16.72
C THR A 540 5.12 -10.39 -17.91
N TYR A 541 6.16 -9.58 -17.65
CA TYR A 541 6.78 -8.72 -18.66
C TYR A 541 8.27 -8.97 -18.86
N ARG A 542 8.98 -9.55 -17.90
CA ARG A 542 10.38 -10.00 -18.07
C ARG A 542 10.38 -11.51 -18.25
N GLN A 543 9.98 -11.95 -19.44
CA GLN A 543 10.19 -13.34 -19.80
C GLN A 543 11.71 -13.58 -19.87
N TYR A 544 12.20 -14.40 -18.94
CA TYR A 544 13.57 -14.91 -18.95
C TYR A 544 13.73 -16.01 -19.99
#